data_AF-A0A3M1FAJ6-F1
#
_entry.id   AF-A0A3M1FAJ6-F1
#
_cell.length_a   1.000
_cell.length_b   1.000
_cell.length_c   1.000
_cell.angle_alpha   90.00
_cell.angle_beta   90.00
_cell.angle_gamma   90.00
#
_symmetry.space_group_name_H-M   'P 1'
#
loop_
_entity.id
_entity.type
_entity.pdbx_description
1 polymer ?
#
loop_
_entity_poly.entity_id
_entity_poly.type
_entity_poly.pdbx_seq_one_letter_code
_entity_poly.pdbx_strand_id
1 'polypeptide(L)'
;RYGPLTLLGLRRQRNGDEQVIDLYWRVEAGVEGDYTSTVQLFAGEEKLAQDDRPPGGVFIPTSAWLPGQIVQDRHLLPATPAPQRLLVGLYRVDAAGGFHFLAPPLEFPYPSP
;
A
#
# COMPACT_ATOMS: atom_id res chain seq x y z
N ARG A 1 13.34 -1.90 -0.07
CA ARG A 1 13.35 -0.53 -0.64
C ARG A 1 12.33 -0.47 -1.77
N TYR A 2 11.66 0.66 -1.95
CA TYR A 2 10.59 0.92 -2.89
C TYR A 2 10.75 2.36 -3.41
N GLY A 3 11.65 2.55 -4.39
CA GLY A 3 12.07 3.88 -4.82
C GLY A 3 12.68 4.69 -3.66
N PRO A 4 12.19 5.93 -3.39
CA PRO A 4 12.66 6.78 -2.29
C PRO A 4 12.12 6.35 -0.92
N LEU A 5 11.39 5.23 -0.83
CA LEU A 5 10.79 4.73 0.41
C LEU A 5 11.41 3.38 0.82
N THR A 6 11.34 3.08 2.10
CA THR A 6 11.58 1.73 2.63
C THR A 6 10.35 1.27 3.39
N LEU A 7 9.75 0.15 2.98
CA LEU A 7 8.78 -0.54 3.83
C LEU A 7 9.53 -1.15 5.02
N LEU A 8 9.33 -0.60 6.22
CA LEU A 8 9.92 -1.09 7.46
C LEU A 8 9.24 -2.37 7.94
N GLY A 9 7.95 -2.49 7.66
CA GLY A 9 7.15 -3.64 8.03
C GLY A 9 5.69 -3.43 7.68
N LEU A 10 4.93 -4.50 7.88
CA LEU A 10 3.48 -4.51 7.75
C LEU A 10 2.87 -5.27 8.92
N ARG A 11 1.68 -4.88 9.33
CA ARG A 11 0.87 -5.59 10.33
C ARG A 11 -0.50 -5.87 9.76
N ARG A 12 -0.99 -7.08 9.99
CA ARG A 12 -2.29 -7.57 9.51
C ARG A 12 -3.14 -7.93 10.72
N GLN A 13 -4.38 -7.44 10.77
CA GLN A 13 -5.33 -7.75 11.84
C GLN A 13 -6.72 -7.98 11.26
N ARG A 14 -7.39 -9.06 11.66
CA ARG A 14 -8.78 -9.33 11.28
C ARG A 14 -9.70 -8.86 12.39
N ASN A 15 -10.68 -8.03 12.04
CA ASN A 15 -11.68 -7.45 12.92
C ASN A 15 -13.08 -7.84 12.41
N GLY A 16 -13.53 -9.06 12.74
CA GLY A 16 -14.77 -9.60 12.20
C GLY A 16 -14.71 -9.73 10.68
N ASP A 17 -15.55 -8.94 9.99
CA ASP A 17 -15.68 -8.90 8.54
C ASP A 17 -14.71 -7.93 7.85
N GLU A 18 -13.80 -7.32 8.60
CA GLU A 18 -12.76 -6.44 8.08
C GLU A 18 -11.35 -7.01 8.29
N GLN A 19 -10.47 -6.73 7.34
CA GLN A 19 -9.03 -6.96 7.41
C GLN A 19 -8.32 -5.61 7.39
N VAL A 20 -7.66 -5.29 8.49
CA VAL A 20 -6.81 -4.10 8.63
C VAL A 20 -5.39 -4.47 8.20
N ILE A 21 -4.80 -3.66 7.33
CA ILE A 21 -3.38 -3.74 6.96
C ILE A 21 -2.73 -2.39 7.25
N ASP A 22 -1.84 -2.37 8.24
CA ASP A 22 -0.98 -1.22 8.52
C ASP A 22 0.37 -1.45 7.81
N LEU A 23 0.77 -0.51 6.97
CA LEU A 23 2.09 -0.44 6.34
C LEU A 23 2.90 0.66 7.03
N TYR A 24 4.18 0.41 7.27
CA TYR A 24 5.07 1.39 7.90
C TYR A 24 6.17 1.76 6.92
N TRP A 25 6.10 2.97 6.35
CA TRP A 25 7.05 3.47 5.38
C TRP A 25 8.05 4.41 6.04
N ARG A 26 9.35 4.24 5.78
CA ARG A 26 10.36 5.27 6.03
C ARG A 26 10.67 6.01 4.74
N VAL A 27 10.63 7.32 4.80
CA VAL A 27 11.01 8.21 3.69
C VAL A 27 12.53 8.32 3.69
N GLU A 28 13.19 7.80 2.65
CA GLU A 28 14.65 7.85 2.53
C GLU A 28 15.10 9.11 1.75
N ALA A 29 14.28 9.57 0.81
CA ALA A 29 14.49 10.77 0.00
C ALA A 29 13.15 11.42 -0.36
N GLY A 30 13.17 12.64 -0.91
CA GLY A 30 11.96 13.31 -1.37
C GLY A 30 11.19 12.48 -2.40
N VAL A 31 9.86 12.51 -2.31
CA VAL A 31 8.96 11.79 -3.23
C VAL A 31 8.45 12.77 -4.28
N GLU A 32 8.65 12.46 -5.56
CA GLU A 32 8.26 13.34 -6.66
C GLU A 32 6.79 13.17 -7.05
N GLY A 33 5.93 13.89 -6.34
CA GLY A 33 4.49 14.00 -6.63
C GLY A 33 3.61 13.29 -5.63
N ASP A 34 2.31 13.30 -5.93
CA ASP A 34 1.25 12.82 -5.05
C ASP A 34 0.79 11.44 -5.52
N TYR A 35 1.00 10.45 -4.68
CA TYR A 35 0.73 9.05 -4.98
C TYR A 35 -0.47 8.53 -4.19
N THR A 36 -1.18 7.60 -4.81
CA THR A 36 -2.18 6.74 -4.19
C THR A 36 -1.51 5.44 -3.77
N SER A 37 -1.68 5.05 -2.52
CA SER A 37 -1.30 3.72 -2.03
C SER A 37 -2.38 2.70 -2.38
N THR A 38 -1.95 1.51 -2.79
CA THR A 38 -2.83 0.38 -3.09
C THR A 38 -2.42 -0.83 -2.27
N VAL A 39 -3.42 -1.50 -1.70
CA VAL A 39 -3.31 -2.79 -1.05
C VAL A 39 -4.31 -3.72 -1.71
N GLN A 40 -3.83 -4.85 -2.24
CA GLN A 40 -4.65 -5.79 -3.00
C GLN A 40 -4.44 -7.23 -2.52
N LEU A 41 -5.53 -7.96 -2.34
CA LEU A 41 -5.53 -9.38 -1.94
C LEU A 41 -5.90 -10.26 -3.13
N PHE A 42 -5.18 -11.36 -3.30
CA PHE A 42 -5.37 -12.31 -4.41
C PHE A 42 -5.46 -13.75 -3.94
N ALA A 43 -6.22 -14.57 -4.67
CA ALA A 43 -6.14 -16.04 -4.67
C ALA A 43 -5.87 -16.52 -6.11
N GLY A 44 -4.71 -17.10 -6.37
CA GLY A 44 -4.26 -17.31 -7.75
C GLY A 44 -4.18 -15.97 -8.51
N GLU A 45 -4.89 -15.90 -9.65
CA GLU A 45 -5.02 -14.68 -10.47
C GLU A 45 -6.24 -13.81 -10.08
N GLU A 46 -7.15 -14.33 -9.26
CA GLU A 46 -8.35 -13.63 -8.85
C GLU A 46 -8.03 -12.56 -7.79
N LYS A 47 -8.44 -11.32 -8.06
CA LYS A 47 -8.38 -10.22 -7.09
C LYS A 47 -9.60 -10.27 -6.18
N LEU A 48 -9.38 -10.61 -4.91
CA LEU A 48 -10.44 -10.78 -3.91
C LEU A 48 -10.88 -9.45 -3.30
N ALA A 49 -9.93 -8.56 -3.04
CA ALA A 49 -10.19 -7.26 -2.45
C ALA A 49 -9.09 -6.26 -2.82
N GLN A 50 -9.43 -4.98 -2.80
CA GLN A 50 -8.50 -3.88 -3.02
C GLN A 50 -8.95 -2.66 -2.22
N ASP A 51 -7.97 -1.87 -1.81
CA ASP A 51 -8.21 -0.58 -1.19
C ASP A 51 -7.14 0.42 -1.66
N ASP A 52 -7.60 1.50 -2.29
CA ASP A 52 -6.78 2.58 -2.83
C ASP A 52 -7.07 3.88 -2.09
N ARG A 53 -6.02 4.55 -1.61
CA ARG A 53 -6.17 5.80 -0.84
C ARG A 53 -4.87 6.60 -0.79
N PRO A 54 -4.91 7.90 -0.46
CA PRO A 54 -3.71 8.64 -0.08
C PRO A 54 -3.02 7.96 1.12
N PRO A 55 -1.70 7.68 1.04
CA PRO A 55 -0.99 7.04 2.13
C PRO A 55 -0.84 7.98 3.34
N GLY A 56 -0.89 7.42 4.54
CA GLY A 56 -0.75 8.22 5.77
C GLY A 56 -1.99 9.04 6.15
N GLY A 57 -3.08 8.90 5.39
CA GLY A 57 -4.31 9.67 5.55
C GLY A 57 -4.39 10.88 4.61
N VAL A 58 -5.46 11.67 4.74
CA VAL A 58 -5.83 12.69 3.75
C VAL A 58 -5.10 14.04 3.90
N PHE A 59 -4.29 14.21 4.96
CA PHE A 59 -3.84 15.55 5.37
C PHE A 59 -2.49 15.97 4.79
N ILE A 60 -1.61 15.02 4.41
CA ILE A 60 -0.26 15.34 3.94
C ILE A 60 0.02 14.53 2.67
N PRO A 61 0.07 15.17 1.49
CA PRO A 61 0.38 14.48 0.25
C PRO A 61 1.82 13.96 0.25
N THR A 62 2.10 12.92 -0.53
CA THR A 62 3.44 12.29 -0.55
C THR A 62 4.55 13.24 -0.97
N SER A 63 4.27 14.24 -1.82
CA SER A 63 5.25 15.25 -2.23
C SER A 63 5.73 16.14 -1.08
N ALA A 64 4.96 16.24 0.00
CA ALA A 64 5.30 17.00 1.19
C ALA A 64 6.02 16.16 2.27
N TRP A 65 6.26 14.88 2.01
CA TRP A 65 6.96 14.01 2.95
C TRP A 65 8.45 14.36 3.02
N LEU A 66 8.98 14.37 4.24
CA LEU A 66 10.37 14.73 4.53
C LEU A 66 11.22 13.47 4.76
N PRO A 67 12.48 13.42 4.27
CA PRO A 67 13.41 12.35 4.59
C PRO A 67 13.53 12.11 6.11
N GLY A 68 13.56 10.84 6.50
CA GLY A 68 13.58 10.39 7.90
C GLY A 68 12.20 10.21 8.52
N GLN A 69 11.12 10.72 7.91
CA GLN A 69 9.76 10.49 8.42
C GLN A 69 9.37 9.01 8.34
N ILE A 70 8.61 8.57 9.35
CA ILE A 70 7.94 7.28 9.35
C ILE A 70 6.44 7.56 9.20
N VAL A 71 5.85 7.01 8.15
CA VAL A 71 4.43 7.16 7.83
C VAL A 71 3.74 5.82 8.08
N GLN A 72 2.72 5.83 8.92
CA GLN A 72 1.79 4.70 9.04
C GLN A 72 0.69 4.87 8.00
N ASP A 73 0.61 3.93 7.08
CA ASP A 73 -0.39 3.89 6.02
C ASP A 73 -1.37 2.73 6.29
N ARG A 74 -2.62 3.07 6.56
CA ARG A 74 -3.64 2.11 7.00
C ARG A 74 -4.64 1.84 5.91
N HIS A 75 -4.78 0.57 5.56
CA HIS A 75 -5.77 0.05 4.64
C HIS A 75 -6.82 -0.78 5.36
N LEU A 76 -8.06 -0.68 4.88
CA LEU A 76 -9.21 -1.43 5.38
C LEU A 76 -9.82 -2.17 4.20
N LEU A 77 -9.79 -3.50 4.26
CA LEU A 77 -10.34 -4.36 3.21
C LEU A 77 -11.44 -5.23 3.82
N PRO A 78 -12.44 -5.66 3.03
CA PRO A 78 -13.31 -6.73 3.45
C PRO A 78 -12.49 -7.98 3.76
N ALA A 79 -12.90 -8.71 4.79
CA ALA A 79 -12.32 -9.98 5.12
C ALA A 79 -12.67 -11.02 4.05
N THR A 80 -11.67 -11.52 3.34
CA THR A 80 -11.87 -12.51 2.27
C THR A 80 -11.47 -13.92 2.74
N PRO A 81 -12.09 -14.98 2.21
CA PRO A 81 -11.66 -16.35 2.48
C PRO A 81 -10.37 -16.66 1.73
N ALA A 82 -9.39 -17.23 2.45
CA ALA A 82 -8.15 -17.78 1.90
C ALA A 82 -7.37 -16.91 0.89
N PRO A 83 -7.12 -15.60 1.16
CA PRO A 83 -6.15 -14.85 0.37
C PRO A 83 -4.77 -15.53 0.42
N GLN A 84 -4.10 -15.59 -0.72
CA GLN A 84 -2.79 -16.26 -0.89
C GLN A 84 -1.65 -15.28 -1.09
N ARG A 85 -1.95 -14.11 -1.68
CA ARG A 85 -0.95 -13.07 -1.96
C ARG A 85 -1.50 -11.69 -1.60
N LEU A 86 -0.59 -10.84 -1.13
CA LEU A 86 -0.80 -9.42 -0.90
C LEU A 86 0.12 -8.64 -1.84
N LEU A 87 -0.44 -7.72 -2.61
CA LEU A 87 0.30 -6.73 -3.38
C LEU A 87 0.17 -5.36 -2.69
N VAL A 88 1.29 -4.66 -2.59
CA VAL A 88 1.39 -3.31 -2.02
C VAL A 88 2.15 -2.42 -3.00
N GLY A 89 1.67 -1.21 -3.24
CA GLY A 89 2.40 -0.24 -4.06
C GLY A 89 1.89 1.18 -3.89
N LEU A 90 2.64 2.12 -4.45
CA LEU A 90 2.22 3.51 -4.61
C LEU A 90 2.21 3.83 -6.10
N TYR A 91 1.10 4.35 -6.61
CA TYR A 91 0.97 4.73 -8.01
C TYR A 91 0.41 6.14 -8.15
N ARG A 92 0.65 6.75 -9.31
CA ARG A 92 -0.03 7.95 -9.76
C ARG A 92 -0.70 7.68 -11.10
N VAL A 93 -1.71 8.47 -11.43
CA VAL A 93 -2.36 8.42 -12.75
C VAL A 93 -1.86 9.60 -13.57
N ASP A 94 -1.38 9.34 -14.78
CA ASP A 94 -0.96 10.41 -15.69
C ASP A 94 -2.17 11.09 -16.37
N ALA A 95 -1.91 12.13 -17.16
CA ALA A 95 -2.95 12.87 -17.87
C ALA A 95 -3.71 12.03 -18.91
N ALA A 96 -3.15 10.91 -19.37
CA ALA A 96 -3.77 9.99 -20.31
C ALA A 96 -4.54 8.85 -19.61
N GLY A 97 -4.59 8.82 -18.26
CA GLY A 97 -5.22 7.77 -17.49
C GLY A 97 -4.33 6.54 -17.24
N GLY A 98 -3.04 6.60 -17.60
CA GLY A 98 -2.07 5.55 -17.36
C GLY A 98 -1.65 5.48 -15.90
N PHE A 99 -1.56 4.26 -15.36
CA PHE A 99 -1.10 4.00 -14.00
C PHE A 99 0.43 3.86 -13.97
N HIS A 100 1.09 4.68 -13.15
CA HIS A 100 2.55 4.68 -12.99
C HIS A 100 2.91 4.41 -11.54
N PHE A 101 3.44 3.23 -11.27
CA PHE A 101 3.97 2.93 -9.95
C PHE A 101 5.26 3.71 -9.68
N LEU A 102 5.43 4.16 -8.42
CA LEU A 102 6.66 4.78 -7.94
C LEU A 102 7.86 3.82 -8.07
N ALA A 103 7.62 2.53 -7.85
CA ALA A 103 8.55 1.42 -8.07
C ALA A 103 7.75 0.12 -8.29
N PRO A 104 8.35 -0.97 -8.82
CA PRO A 104 7.64 -2.25 -8.97
C PRO A 104 6.95 -2.67 -7.67
N PRO A 105 5.63 -2.99 -7.69
CA PRO A 105 4.88 -3.35 -6.49
C PRO A 105 5.54 -4.44 -5.66
N LEU A 106 5.41 -4.33 -4.34
CA LEU A 106 5.89 -5.35 -3.41
C LEU A 106 4.83 -6.43 -3.28
N GLU A 107 5.24 -7.68 -3.45
CA GLU A 107 4.38 -8.84 -3.23
C GLU A 107 4.82 -9.62 -1.99
N PHE A 108 3.84 -10.02 -1.20
CA PHE A 108 4.04 -10.82 0.00
C PHE A 108 3.14 -12.05 -0.04
N PRO A 109 3.62 -13.21 0.44
CA PRO A 109 2.71 -14.30 0.73
C PRO A 109 1.68 -13.85 1.78
N TYR A 110 0.47 -14.33 1.60
CA TYR A 110 -0.60 -14.22 2.57
C TYR A 110 -0.84 -15.62 3.13
N PRO A 111 -0.11 -16.01 4.19
CA PRO A 111 -0.31 -17.32 4.78
C PRO A 111 -1.74 -17.40 5.31
N SER A 112 -2.37 -18.54 5.09
CA SER A 112 -3.53 -18.92 5.91
C SER A 112 -3.10 -18.90 7.38
N PRO A 113 -3.95 -18.40 8.30
CA PRO A 113 -3.67 -18.44 9.73
C PRO A 113 -3.43 -19.87 10.22
#